data_AF-A0A318K2W8-F1
#
_entry.id   AF-A0A318K2W8-F1
#
_cell.length_a   1.000
_cell.length_b   1.000
_cell.length_c   1.000
_cell.angle_alpha   90.00
_cell.angle_beta   90.00
_cell.angle_gamma   90.00
#
_symmetry.space_group_name_H-M   'P 1'
#
loop_
_entity.id
_entity.type
_entity.pdbx_description
1 polymer ?
#
loop_
_entity_poly.entity_id
_entity_poly.type
_entity_poly.pdbx_seq_one_letter_code
_entity_poly.pdbx_strand_id
1 'polypeptide(L)' 'MQVTALEWGITVVVILGLFVFDFFAHVRTPHEPTFRESGFWSAVYIGIALLFGGFVAWRWGSTFAGEYYAGFITEK' A
#
# COMPACT_ATOMS: atom_id res chain seq x y z
N MET A 1 20.10 9.84 1.44
CA MET A 1 19.20 8.73 1.78
C MET A 1 19.95 7.43 1.47
N GLN A 2 20.11 6.54 2.44
CA GLN A 2 20.66 5.21 2.18
C GLN A 2 19.58 4.19 2.52
N VAL A 3 19.15 3.43 1.52
CA VAL A 3 18.19 2.33 1.67
C VAL A 3 18.97 1.03 1.59
N THR A 4 18.86 0.23 2.62
CA THR A 4 19.58 -1.04 2.73
C THR A 4 18.94 -2.12 1.87
N ALA A 5 19.71 -3.14 1.50
CA ALA A 5 19.18 -4.32 0.81
C ALA A 5 18.07 -5.01 1.62
N LEU A 6 18.13 -4.94 2.95
CA LEU A 6 17.09 -5.46 3.83
C LEU A 6 15.77 -4.69 3.69
N GLU A 7 15.80 -3.35 3.69
CA GLU A 7 14.60 -2.52 3.52
C GLU A 7 13.94 -2.74 2.15
N TRP A 8 14.75 -2.89 1.10
CA TRP A 8 14.27 -3.32 -0.22
C TRP A 8 13.63 -4.71 -0.16
N GLY A 9 14.31 -5.68 0.45
CA GLY A 9 13.80 -7.04 0.60
C GLY A 9 12.46 -7.08 1.33
N ILE A 10 12.32 -6.36 2.44
CA ILE A 10 11.07 -6.23 3.18
C ILE A 10 9.97 -5.61 2.30
N THR A 11 10.27 -4.51 1.61
CA THR A 11 9.31 -3.83 0.75
C THR A 11 8.79 -4.75 -0.36
N VAL A 12 9.68 -5.49 -1.02
CA VAL A 12 9.32 -6.48 -2.05
C VAL A 12 8.46 -7.59 -1.44
N VAL A 13 8.84 -8.14 -0.28
CA VAL A 13 8.06 -9.19 0.39
C VAL A 13 6.65 -8.70 0.76
N VAL A 14 6.51 -7.47 1.24
CA VAL A 14 5.21 -6.88 1.55
C VAL A 14 4.35 -6.73 0.28
N ILE A 15 4.92 -6.22 -0.81
CA ILE A 15 4.20 -6.08 -2.09
C ILE A 15 3.77 -7.43 -2.64
N LEU A 16 4.66 -8.44 -2.63
CA LEU A 16 4.32 -9.80 -3.04
C LEU A 16 3.24 -10.40 -2.14
N GLY A 17 3.30 -10.15 -0.84
CA GLY A 17 2.28 -10.55 0.13
C GLY A 17 0.91 -9.94 -0.20
N LEU A 18 0.87 -8.65 -0.57
CA LEU A 18 -0.36 -7.99 -1.02
C LEU A 18 -0.88 -8.61 -2.31
N PHE A 19 -0.04 -8.89 -3.30
CA PHE A 19 -0.50 -9.57 -4.52
C PHE A 19 -1.08 -10.95 -4.24
N VAL A 20 -0.42 -11.75 -3.41
CA VAL A 20 -0.96 -13.06 -3.00
C VAL A 20 -2.29 -12.85 -2.29
N PHE A 21 -2.38 -11.91 -1.35
CA PHE A 21 -3.61 -11.60 -0.65
C PHE A 21 -4.73 -11.20 -1.62
N ASP A 22 -4.47 -10.33 -2.60
CA ASP A 22 -5.45 -9.88 -3.59
C ASP A 22 -5.99 -11.06 -4.41
N PHE A 23 -5.11 -11.97 -4.86
CA PHE A 23 -5.54 -13.17 -5.58
C PHE A 23 -6.41 -14.08 -4.71
N PHE A 24 -6.09 -14.25 -3.43
CA PHE A 24 -6.85 -15.15 -2.56
C PHE A 24 -8.15 -14.53 -2.03
N ALA A 25 -8.13 -13.23 -1.71
CA ALA A 25 -9.26 -12.50 -1.15
C ALA A 25 -10.28 -12.12 -2.23
N HIS A 26 -9.83 -11.79 -3.45
CA HIS A 26 -10.70 -11.25 -4.49
C HIS A 26 -11.19 -12.29 -5.51
N VAL A 27 -10.44 -13.38 -5.77
CA VAL A 27 -10.77 -14.32 -6.86
C VAL A 27 -11.67 -15.48 -6.42
N ARG A 28 -11.79 -15.77 -5.12
CA ARG A 28 -12.41 -17.02 -4.66
C ARG A 28 -13.90 -17.19 -4.95
N THR A 29 -14.65 -16.10 -5.08
CA THR A 29 -16.08 -16.17 -5.37
C THR A 29 -16.52 -14.98 -6.21
N PRO A 30 -16.87 -15.18 -7.48
CA PRO A 30 -17.43 -14.12 -8.32
C PRO A 30 -18.78 -13.68 -7.74
N HIS A 31 -18.82 -12.49 -7.17
CA HIS A 31 -20.05 -11.80 -6.78
C HIS A 31 -19.93 -10.36 -7.25
N GLU A 32 -21.06 -9.70 -7.51
CA GLU A 32 -21.07 -8.26 -7.74
C GLU A 32 -20.71 -7.56 -6.43
N PRO A 33 -19.57 -6.83 -6.35
CA PRO A 33 -19.17 -6.17 -5.12
C PRO A 33 -20.22 -5.18 -4.69
N THR A 34 -20.71 -5.31 -3.46
CA THR A 34 -21.63 -4.31 -2.92
C THR A 34 -20.89 -2.99 -2.69
N PHE A 35 -21.60 -1.87 -2.73
CA PHE A 35 -21.00 -0.55 -2.50
C PHE A 35 -20.24 -0.46 -1.16
N ARG A 36 -20.72 -1.18 -0.14
CA ARG A 36 -20.10 -1.24 1.19
C ARG A 36 -18.78 -2.00 1.19
N GLU A 37 -18.71 -3.08 0.42
CA GLU A 37 -17.52 -3.91 0.29
C GLU A 37 -16.44 -3.19 -0.51
N SER A 38 -16.80 -2.58 -1.64
CA SER A 38 -15.87 -1.76 -2.44
C SER A 38 -15.32 -0.58 -1.64
N GLY A 39 -16.17 0.08 -0.84
CA GLY A 39 -15.74 1.17 0.04
C GLY A 39 -14.78 0.71 1.14
N PHE A 40 -15.04 -0.45 1.75
CA PHE A 40 -14.16 -1.04 2.76
C PHE A 40 -12.78 -1.41 2.18
N TRP A 41 -12.75 -2.12 1.06
CA TRP A 41 -11.50 -2.49 0.40
C TRP A 41 -10.69 -1.27 -0.02
N SER A 42 -11.36 -0.27 -0.59
CA SER A 42 -10.71 1.00 -0.92
C SER A 42 -10.06 1.61 0.32
N ALA A 43 -10.81 1.77 1.42
CA ALA A 43 -10.30 2.32 2.68
C ALA A 43 -9.10 1.53 3.23
N VAL A 44 -9.11 0.20 3.14
CA VAL A 44 -7.98 -0.65 3.53
C VAL A 44 -6.73 -0.34 2.72
N TYR A 45 -6.82 -0.29 1.39
CA TYR A 45 -5.67 0.03 0.54
C TYR A 45 -5.19 1.49 0.73
N ILE A 46 -6.10 2.45 0.95
CA ILE A 46 -5.72 3.80 1.35
C ILE A 46 -4.92 3.75 2.65
N GLY A 47 -5.41 3.02 3.65
CA GLY A 47 -4.76 2.87 4.95
C GLY A 47 -3.34 2.30 4.83
N ILE A 48 -3.15 1.27 4.02
CA ILE A 48 -1.83 0.67 3.77
C ILE A 48 -0.86 1.69 3.15
N ALA A 49 -1.32 2.46 2.16
CA ALA A 49 -0.50 3.51 1.55
C ALA A 49 -0.10 4.60 2.56
N LEU A 50 -1.05 5.05 3.40
CA LEU A 50 -0.78 6.02 4.47
C LEU A 50 0.20 5.47 5.52
N LEU A 51 0.10 4.19 5.88
CA LEU A 51 1.05 3.56 6.79
C LEU A 51 2.46 3.49 6.18
N PHE A 52 2.57 3.16 4.90
CA PHE A 52 3.86 3.13 4.21
C PHE A 52 4.50 4.52 4.12
N GLY A 53 3.75 5.54 3.73
CA GLY A 53 4.26 6.92 3.72
C GLY A 53 4.64 7.41 5.13
N GLY A 54 3.92 6.98 6.17
CA GLY A 54 4.27 7.24 7.57
C GLY A 54 5.57 6.58 7.98
N PHE A 55 5.81 5.34 7.55
CA PHE A 55 7.09 4.66 7.73
C PHE A 55 8.23 5.40 7.02
N VAL A 56 8.01 5.88 5.79
CA VAL A 56 8.98 6.69 5.05
C VAL A 56 9.29 7.98 5.80
N ALA A 57 8.27 8.65 6.33
CA ALA A 57 8.42 9.88 7.13
C ALA A 57 9.28 9.64 8.38
N TRP A 58 9.05 8.51 9.07
CA TRP A 58 9.79 8.15 10.27
C TRP A 58 11.26 7.79 9.98
N ARG A 59 11.54 7.10 8.87
CA ARG A 59 12.90 6.63 8.53
C ARG A 59 13.76 7.68 7.82
N TRP A 60 13.17 8.44 6.90
CA TRP A 60 13.92 9.34 6.01
C TRP A 60 13.44 10.79 6.04
N GLY A 61 12.39 11.10 6.80
CA GLY A 61 11.90 12.46 7.01
C GLY A 61 10.70 12.84 6.12
N SER A 62 10.09 13.97 6.45
CA SER A 62 8.83 14.43 5.85
C SER A 62 8.94 14.77 4.37
N THR A 63 10.12 15.16 3.86
CA THR A 63 10.31 15.48 2.43
C THR A 63 10.00 14.27 1.54
N PHE A 64 10.65 13.12 1.78
CA PHE A 64 10.45 11.92 0.97
C PHE A 64 9.05 11.32 1.15
N ALA A 65 8.47 11.42 2.34
CA ALA A 65 7.09 11.04 2.57
C ALA A 65 6.11 11.95 1.79
N GLY A 66 6.41 13.24 1.72
CA GLY A 66 5.66 14.21 0.91
C GLY A 66 5.71 13.89 -0.58
N GLU A 67 6.89 13.54 -1.11
CA GLU A 67 7.04 13.08 -2.50
C GLU A 67 6.22 11.81 -2.78
N TYR A 68 6.27 10.83 -1.87
CA TYR A 68 5.46 9.61 -1.97
C TYR A 68 3.96 9.91 -1.97
N TYR A 69 3.49 10.75 -1.04
CA TYR A 69 2.08 11.11 -0.97
C TYR A 69 1.62 11.98 -2.15
N ALA A 70 2.47 12.87 -2.65
CA ALA A 70 2.18 13.66 -3.83
C ALA A 70 1.96 12.76 -5.06
N GLY A 71 2.81 11.73 -5.25
CA GLY A 71 2.59 10.72 -6.28
C GLY A 71 1.29 9.96 -6.06
N PHE A 72 1.08 9.42 -4.86
CA PHE A 72 -0.12 8.65 -4.50
C PHE A 72 -1.44 9.40 -4.73
N ILE A 73 -1.51 10.69 -4.38
CA ILE A 73 -2.71 11.51 -4.55
C ILE A 73 -2.93 11.85 -6.03
N THR A 74 -1.86 12.00 -6.80
CA THR A 74 -1.94 12.35 -8.24
C THR A 74 -2.37 11.17 -9.10
N GLU A 75 -1.98 9.95 -8.71
CA GLU A 75 -2.25 8.72 -9.46
C GLU A 75 -3.58 8.04 -9.09
N LYS A 76 -4.21 8.45 -7.99
CA LYS A 76 -5.48 7.91 -7.50
C LYS A 76 -6.70 8.47 -8.22
#